data_AF-A0A2E2A1G9-F1
#
_entry.id   AF-A0A2E2A1G9-F1
#
_cell.length_a   1.000
_cell.length_b   1.000
_cell.length_c   1.000
_cell.angle_alpha   90.00
_cell.angle_beta   90.00
_cell.angle_gamma   90.00
#
_symmetry.space_group_name_H-M   'P 1'
#
loop_
_entity.id
_entity.type
_entity.pdbx_description
1 polymer ?
#
loop_
_entity_poly.entity_id
_entity_poly.type
_entity_poly.pdbx_seq_one_letter_code
_entity_poly.pdbx_strand_id
1 'polypeptide(L)'
;MRILIIFISFFLISCEDDLDCCTMPPLYNLELRYNGDRLEFSRISVLSNPASSPAFPEHAFDFNSNNESFEIYGLKNTIDVYVTLSFFCTADGEFHTEELKANFYEDKTTVLLIEKVIGCEPTVQVLYE
;
A
#
# COMPACT_ATOMS: atom_id res chain seq x y z
N MET A 1 48.20 14.63 -36.50
CA MET A 1 46.74 14.50 -36.28
C MET A 1 46.37 13.02 -36.29
N ARG A 2 46.61 12.27 -35.21
CA ARG A 2 46.19 10.84 -35.07
C ARG A 2 46.47 10.24 -33.67
N ILE A 3 46.46 11.05 -32.60
CA ILE A 3 46.75 10.58 -31.23
C ILE A 3 45.65 10.97 -30.23
N LEU A 4 44.57 11.63 -30.69
CA LEU A 4 43.52 12.14 -29.79
C LEU A 4 42.25 11.28 -29.71
N ILE A 5 42.24 10.06 -30.29
CA ILE A 5 41.03 9.21 -30.36
C ILE A 5 41.10 7.99 -29.43
N ILE A 6 42.22 7.75 -28.74
CA ILE A 6 42.38 6.56 -27.88
C ILE A 6 41.93 6.80 -26.42
N PHE A 7 41.90 8.05 -25.95
CA PHE A 7 41.48 8.35 -24.58
C PHE A 7 39.97 8.40 -24.35
N ILE A 8 39.17 8.57 -25.42
CA ILE A 8 37.70 8.65 -25.30
C ILE A 8 37.06 7.25 -25.25
N SER A 9 37.75 6.24 -25.77
CA SER A 9 37.26 4.84 -25.76
C SER A 9 37.36 4.16 -24.40
N PHE A 10 38.19 4.68 -23.48
CA PHE A 10 38.34 4.10 -22.14
C PHE A 10 37.27 4.58 -21.14
N PHE A 11 36.59 5.70 -21.42
CA PHE A 11 35.49 6.18 -20.58
C PHE A 11 34.15 5.49 -20.86
N LEU A 12 34.06 4.65 -21.90
CA LEU A 12 32.84 3.93 -22.26
C LEU A 12 32.84 2.45 -21.84
N ILE A 13 33.93 1.94 -21.26
CA ILE A 13 34.05 0.52 -20.83
C ILE A 13 33.98 0.40 -19.28
N SER A 14 33.92 1.51 -18.54
CA SER A 14 33.76 1.48 -17.07
C SER A 14 32.31 1.54 -16.59
N CYS A 15 31.35 1.15 -17.43
CA CYS A 15 29.98 0.81 -17.01
C CYS A 15 29.74 -0.68 -17.24
N GLU A 16 30.73 -1.52 -16.98
CA GLU A 16 30.52 -2.92 -16.64
C GLU A 16 30.63 -3.01 -15.11
N ASP A 17 29.61 -3.61 -14.49
CA ASP A 17 29.54 -4.04 -13.08
C ASP A 17 28.99 -3.06 -12.01
N ASP A 18 27.84 -2.40 -12.27
CA ASP A 18 27.00 -1.84 -11.19
C ASP A 18 25.49 -1.99 -11.48
N LEU A 19 25.11 -3.10 -12.11
CA LEU A 19 23.71 -3.44 -12.42
C LEU A 19 22.94 -4.07 -11.24
N ASP A 20 23.31 -3.74 -10.00
CA ASP A 20 22.55 -4.10 -8.80
C ASP A 20 21.77 -2.89 -8.21
N CYS A 21 21.73 -1.76 -8.92
CA CYS A 21 21.23 -0.50 -8.37
C CYS A 21 19.74 -0.18 -8.68
N CYS A 22 19.00 -1.08 -9.35
CA CYS A 22 17.61 -0.80 -9.74
C CYS A 22 16.67 -2.02 -9.66
N THR A 23 16.77 -2.88 -8.64
CA THR A 23 15.66 -3.80 -8.37
C THR A 23 14.50 -2.97 -7.82
N MET A 24 13.48 -2.77 -8.67
CA MET A 24 12.26 -2.07 -8.27
C MET A 24 11.63 -2.86 -7.11
N PRO A 25 11.26 -2.19 -6.00
CA PRO A 25 10.63 -2.88 -4.89
C PRO A 25 9.34 -3.55 -5.36
N PRO A 26 8.98 -4.72 -4.78
CA PRO A 26 7.74 -5.39 -5.13
C PRO A 26 6.55 -4.46 -4.88
N LEU A 27 5.60 -4.49 -5.81
CA LEU A 27 4.38 -3.68 -5.81
C LEU A 27 3.18 -4.57 -5.50
N TYR A 28 2.32 -4.09 -4.61
CA TYR A 28 1.07 -4.73 -4.23
C TYR A 28 -0.09 -3.76 -4.40
N ASN A 29 -1.24 -4.28 -4.86
CA ASN A 29 -2.43 -3.48 -5.08
C ASN A 29 -3.44 -3.68 -3.94
N LEU A 30 -3.96 -2.58 -3.40
CA LEU A 30 -5.02 -2.55 -2.41
C LEU A 30 -6.18 -1.74 -2.94
N GLU A 31 -7.40 -2.23 -2.79
CA GLU A 31 -8.60 -1.50 -3.18
C GLU A 31 -9.60 -1.46 -2.02
N LEU A 32 -10.13 -0.29 -1.72
CA LEU A 32 -11.29 -0.12 -0.84
C LEU A 32 -12.54 -0.01 -1.72
N ARG A 33 -13.56 -0.81 -1.44
CA ARG A 33 -14.86 -0.75 -2.12
C ARG A 33 -15.99 -0.55 -1.12
N TYR A 34 -16.64 0.60 -1.18
CA TYR A 34 -17.82 0.92 -0.39
C TYR A 34 -18.78 1.81 -1.18
N ASN A 35 -20.03 1.37 -1.31
CA ASN A 35 -21.09 2.09 -2.03
C ASN A 35 -22.17 2.69 -1.12
N GLY A 36 -21.91 2.75 0.19
CA GLY A 36 -22.83 3.38 1.14
C GLY A 36 -22.45 4.83 1.47
N ASP A 37 -23.27 5.43 2.33
CA ASP A 37 -23.23 6.84 2.73
C ASP A 37 -23.06 7.03 4.25
N ARG A 38 -22.89 5.94 5.00
CA ARG A 38 -22.77 5.99 6.46
C ARG A 38 -21.36 6.30 6.93
N LEU A 39 -20.38 5.90 6.14
CA LEU A 39 -18.97 6.04 6.47
C LEU A 39 -18.29 6.96 5.45
N GLU A 40 -17.48 7.87 5.95
CA GLU A 40 -16.60 8.72 5.15
C GLU A 40 -15.16 8.35 5.49
N PHE A 41 -14.53 7.55 4.63
CA PHE A 41 -13.15 7.10 4.87
C PHE A 41 -12.17 8.24 4.64
N SER A 42 -11.26 8.39 5.60
CA SER A 42 -10.29 9.49 5.61
C SER A 42 -8.85 9.01 5.52
N ARG A 43 -8.56 7.78 5.97
CA ARG A 43 -7.20 7.23 5.96
C ARG A 43 -7.19 5.70 5.94
N ILE A 44 -6.18 5.15 5.29
CA ILE A 44 -5.83 3.74 5.34
C ILE A 44 -4.35 3.61 5.66
N SER A 45 -4.01 2.75 6.61
CA SER A 45 -2.63 2.52 7.05
C SER A 45 -2.30 1.04 6.96
N VAL A 46 -1.08 0.71 6.53
CA VAL A 46 -0.63 -0.67 6.31
C VAL A 46 0.64 -0.91 7.12
N LEU A 47 0.65 -1.99 7.89
CA LEU A 47 1.74 -2.37 8.78
C LEU A 47 2.00 -3.88 8.65
N SER A 48 3.10 -4.25 7.99
CA SER A 48 3.45 -5.66 7.80
C SER A 48 4.14 -6.31 9.01
N ASN A 49 4.64 -5.51 9.96
CA ASN A 49 5.35 -6.01 11.12
C ASN A 49 5.00 -5.22 12.41
N PRO A 50 4.10 -5.74 13.27
CA PRO A 50 3.76 -5.07 14.52
C PRO A 50 4.87 -5.16 15.59
N ALA A 51 5.90 -5.98 15.38
CA ALA A 51 6.97 -6.18 16.37
C ALA A 51 8.07 -5.10 16.32
N SER A 52 8.11 -4.24 15.29
CA SER A 52 9.01 -3.09 15.27
C SER A 52 8.39 -1.96 16.10
N SER A 53 8.96 -1.66 17.27
CA SER A 53 8.48 -0.56 18.11
C SER A 53 9.30 0.72 17.90
N PRO A 54 8.68 1.90 17.70
CA PRO A 54 7.23 2.09 17.58
C PRO A 54 6.71 1.50 16.26
N ALA A 55 5.54 0.85 16.31
CA ALA A 55 4.90 0.24 15.14
C ALA A 55 4.26 1.33 14.28
N PHE A 56 5.10 2.10 13.59
CA PHE A 56 4.65 3.06 12.62
C PHE A 56 4.18 2.33 11.36
N PRO A 57 3.03 2.71 10.78
CA PRO A 57 2.60 2.11 9.54
C PRO A 57 3.66 2.35 8.46
N GLU A 58 3.94 1.31 7.68
CA GLU A 58 4.88 1.37 6.56
C GLU A 58 4.32 2.27 5.45
N HIS A 59 3.00 2.25 5.30
CA HIS A 59 2.28 3.11 4.36
C HIS A 59 1.05 3.70 5.03
N ALA A 60 0.78 4.97 4.77
CA ALA A 60 -0.44 5.61 5.19
C ALA A 60 -0.90 6.59 4.10
N PHE A 61 -2.15 6.45 3.70
CA PHE A 61 -2.75 7.25 2.64
C PHE A 61 -3.96 7.96 3.20
N ASP A 62 -3.96 9.28 3.14
CA ASP A 62 -5.13 10.10 3.45
C ASP A 62 -5.93 10.30 2.14
N PHE A 63 -7.23 10.06 2.17
CA PHE A 63 -8.12 10.14 1.00
C PHE A 63 -9.52 10.58 1.44
N ASN A 64 -10.38 10.91 0.48
CA ASN A 64 -11.78 11.28 0.75
C ASN A 64 -12.69 10.68 -0.33
N SER A 65 -12.68 9.35 -0.38
CA SER A 65 -13.45 8.55 -1.32
C SER A 65 -13.84 7.24 -0.67
N ASN A 66 -15.04 6.74 -0.98
CA ASN A 66 -15.49 5.43 -0.51
C ASN A 66 -15.04 4.28 -1.44
N ASN A 67 -14.55 4.61 -2.63
CA ASN A 67 -13.93 3.67 -3.56
C ASN A 67 -12.56 4.22 -3.99
N GLU A 68 -11.48 3.53 -3.64
CA GLU A 68 -10.12 4.04 -3.86
C GLU A 68 -9.13 2.88 -4.05
N SER A 69 -8.11 3.10 -4.88
CA SER A 69 -7.04 2.12 -5.13
C SER A 69 -5.69 2.67 -4.68
N PHE A 70 -4.87 1.81 -4.09
CA PHE A 70 -3.58 2.16 -3.51
C PHE A 70 -2.50 1.20 -4.00
N GLU A 71 -1.36 1.78 -4.35
CA GLU A 71 -0.15 1.05 -4.69
C GLU A 71 0.79 1.02 -3.49
N ILE A 72 1.16 -0.17 -3.05
CA ILE A 72 1.99 -0.40 -1.87
C ILE A 72 3.31 -1.01 -2.30
N TYR A 73 4.40 -0.28 -2.04
CA TYR A 73 5.73 -0.68 -2.48
C TYR A 73 6.58 -1.17 -1.31
N GLY A 74 7.20 -2.34 -1.47
CA GLY A 74 8.26 -2.79 -0.55
C GLY A 74 7.77 -3.30 0.81
N LEU A 75 6.56 -3.89 0.87
CA LEU A 75 6.12 -4.63 2.05
C LEU A 75 7.12 -5.75 2.37
N LYS A 76 7.60 -5.79 3.62
CA LYS A 76 8.59 -6.79 4.08
C LYS A 76 7.97 -8.14 4.35
N ASN A 77 6.75 -8.15 4.86
CA ASN A 77 5.92 -9.33 5.04
C ASN A 77 4.59 -9.09 4.33
N THR A 78 4.07 -10.12 3.70
CA THR A 78 2.84 -10.07 2.91
C THR A 78 1.74 -10.95 3.47
N ILE A 79 1.99 -11.66 4.57
CA ILE A 79 1.02 -12.53 5.24
C ILE A 79 0.61 -11.92 6.57
N ASP A 80 -0.70 -11.94 6.86
CA ASP A 80 -1.31 -11.37 8.06
C ASP A 80 -0.90 -9.91 8.30
N VAL A 81 -0.83 -9.12 7.22
CA VAL A 81 -0.50 -7.69 7.26
C VAL A 81 -1.67 -6.93 7.87
N TYR A 82 -1.36 -6.05 8.81
CA TYR A 82 -2.36 -5.22 9.49
C TYR A 82 -2.74 -4.04 8.60
N VAL A 83 -4.03 -3.90 8.33
CA VAL A 83 -4.60 -2.77 7.60
C VAL A 83 -5.57 -2.04 8.52
N THR A 84 -5.33 -0.77 8.76
CA THR A 84 -6.18 0.08 9.60
C THR A 84 -6.95 1.05 8.72
N LEU A 85 -8.28 0.98 8.79
CA LEU A 85 -9.19 1.93 8.17
C LEU A 85 -9.57 3.00 9.20
N SER A 86 -9.49 4.27 8.85
CA SER A 86 -10.01 5.38 9.65
C SER A 86 -11.12 6.08 8.87
N PHE A 87 -12.25 6.31 9.54
CA PHE A 87 -13.43 6.87 8.91
C PHE A 87 -14.26 7.68 9.90
N PHE A 88 -15.01 8.64 9.39
CA PHE A 88 -16.05 9.35 10.12
C PHE A 88 -17.38 8.61 9.94
N CYS A 89 -18.10 8.36 11.04
CA CYS A 89 -19.43 7.77 10.98
C CYS A 89 -20.50 8.86 11.08
N THR A 90 -21.38 8.92 10.07
CA THR A 90 -22.42 9.96 10.03
C THR A 90 -23.56 9.69 11.03
N ALA A 91 -23.67 8.46 11.54
CA ALA A 91 -24.75 8.07 12.46
C ALA A 91 -24.53 8.57 13.90
N ASP A 92 -23.29 8.61 14.39
CA ASP A 92 -22.94 9.13 15.72
C ASP A 92 -22.14 10.45 15.66
N GLY A 93 -21.56 10.79 14.52
CA GLY A 93 -20.76 11.99 14.33
C GLY A 93 -19.34 11.87 14.89
N GLU A 94 -18.81 10.66 15.03
CA GLU A 94 -17.48 10.39 15.58
C GLU A 94 -16.52 9.75 14.57
N PHE A 95 -15.23 9.82 14.88
CA PHE A 95 -14.17 9.14 14.14
C PHE A 95 -13.91 7.77 14.73
N HIS A 96 -13.85 6.77 13.87
CA HIS A 96 -13.62 5.37 14.21
C HIS A 96 -12.41 4.83 13.48
N THR A 97 -11.84 3.77 14.05
CA THR A 97 -10.78 2.99 13.43
C THR A 97 -11.13 1.52 13.46
N GLU A 98 -10.98 0.85 12.32
CA GLU A 98 -11.14 -0.60 12.20
C GLU A 98 -9.81 -1.20 11.77
N GLU A 99 -9.36 -2.24 12.48
CA GLU A 99 -8.14 -2.97 12.15
C GLU A 99 -8.50 -4.37 11.63
N LEU A 100 -7.91 -4.74 10.50
CA LEU A 100 -8.10 -6.05 9.89
C LEU A 100 -6.77 -6.63 9.42
N LYS A 101 -6.77 -7.94 9.17
CA LYS A 101 -5.64 -8.67 8.59
C LYS A 101 -5.91 -9.03 7.16
N ALA A 102 -4.94 -8.78 6.28
CA ALA A 102 -5.00 -9.16 4.89
C ALA A 102 -3.65 -9.72 4.42
N ASN A 103 -3.69 -10.57 3.41
CA ASN A 103 -2.50 -10.97 2.69
C ASN A 103 -2.30 -10.06 1.46
N PHE A 104 -1.08 -10.03 0.93
CA PHE A 104 -0.74 -9.31 -0.29
C PHE A 104 -0.01 -10.25 -1.25
N TYR A 105 -0.42 -10.24 -2.51
CA TYR A 105 0.17 -11.06 -3.57
C TYR A 105 0.51 -10.15 -4.74
N GLU A 106 1.67 -10.34 -5.37
CA GLU A 106 2.12 -9.48 -6.48
C GLU A 106 1.22 -9.59 -7.72
N ASP A 107 0.58 -10.75 -7.90
CA ASP A 107 -0.27 -11.08 -9.04
C ASP A 107 -1.76 -10.85 -8.80
N LYS A 108 -2.15 -10.31 -7.64
CA LYS A 108 -3.55 -10.07 -7.25
C LYS A 108 -3.77 -8.71 -6.65
N THR A 109 -5.01 -8.26 -6.71
CA THR A 109 -5.49 -7.11 -5.95
C THR A 109 -6.12 -7.58 -4.66
N THR A 110 -5.63 -7.06 -3.53
CA THR A 110 -6.28 -7.23 -2.23
C THR A 110 -7.43 -6.24 -2.14
N VAL A 111 -8.67 -6.72 -2.07
CA VAL A 111 -9.87 -5.89 -2.06
C VAL A 111 -10.51 -5.93 -0.67
N LEU A 112 -10.70 -4.75 -0.07
CA LEU A 112 -11.48 -4.52 1.14
C LEU A 112 -12.89 -4.12 0.75
N LEU A 113 -13.79 -5.10 0.72
CA LEU A 113 -15.20 -4.88 0.40
C LEU A 113 -16.00 -4.62 1.68
N ILE A 114 -16.56 -3.43 1.80
CA ILE A 114 -17.48 -3.09 2.89
C ILE A 114 -18.90 -3.52 2.48
N GLU A 115 -19.32 -4.70 2.90
CA GLU A 115 -20.61 -5.28 2.48
C GLU A 115 -21.81 -4.63 3.18
N LYS A 116 -21.63 -4.32 4.46
CA LYS A 116 -22.71 -3.85 5.33
C LYS A 116 -22.13 -2.99 6.43
N VAL A 117 -22.91 -2.00 6.88
CA VAL A 117 -22.58 -1.18 8.05
C VAL A 117 -23.78 -1.22 9.00
N ILE A 118 -23.58 -1.69 10.24
CA ILE A 118 -24.61 -1.71 11.28
C ILE A 118 -24.21 -0.68 12.34
N GLY A 119 -25.00 0.38 12.49
CA GLY A 119 -24.56 1.53 13.28
C GLY A 119 -23.35 2.17 12.60
N CYS A 120 -22.19 2.08 13.25
CA CYS A 120 -20.88 2.53 12.78
C CYS A 120 -19.87 1.38 12.58
N GLU A 121 -20.33 0.13 12.71
CA GLU A 121 -19.49 -1.06 12.57
C GLU A 121 -19.58 -1.60 11.14
N PRO A 122 -18.52 -1.47 10.31
CA PRO A 122 -18.47 -2.08 9.00
C PRO A 122 -18.21 -3.59 9.09
N THR A 123 -18.91 -4.35 8.27
CA THR A 123 -18.54 -5.74 7.94
C THR A 123 -17.63 -5.70 6.73
N VAL A 124 -16.34 -5.97 6.95
CA VAL A 124 -15.31 -5.96 5.90
C VAL A 124 -15.05 -7.40 5.42
N GLN A 125 -15.16 -7.63 4.12
CA GLN A 125 -14.65 -8.83 3.47
C GLN A 125 -13.32 -8.55 2.77
N VAL A 126 -12.37 -9.47 2.91
CA VAL A 126 -11.09 -9.42 2.19
C VAL A 126 -11.14 -10.41 1.04
N LEU A 127 -11.02 -9.90 -0.19
CA LEU A 127 -11.00 -10.69 -1.42
C LEU A 127 -9.64 -10.56 -2.11
N TYR A 128 -9.31 -11.54 -2.96
CA TYR A 128 -8.08 -11.55 -3.77
C TYR A 128 -8.45 -11.80 -5.22
N GLU A 129 -8.40 -10.74 -6.04
CA GLU A 129 -8.82 -10.73 -7.45
C GLU A 129 -7.64 -10.69 -8.42
#